data_AF-A0A436BXK3-F1
#
_entry.id   AF-A0A436BXK3-F1
#
_cell.length_a   1.000
_cell.length_b   1.000
_cell.length_c   1.000
_cell.angle_alpha   90.00
_cell.angle_beta   90.00
_cell.angle_gamma   90.00
#
_symmetry.space_group_name_H-M   'P 1'
#
loop_
_entity.id
_entity.type
_entity.pdbx_description
1 polymer ?
#
loop_
_entity_poly.entity_id
_entity_poly.type
_entity_poly.pdbx_seq_one_letter_code
_entity_poly.pdbx_strand_id
1 'polypeptide(L)'
;AQAVRRIIEERFGKDYAADKRWAICGDMNDYRQRVKVAGDAIDGYRFEVVDEALSCINVLTAGGFCENVVERRPEMNRWSFYHTRGPEERHLCQLDYILLSKGLAASNATAVPDIIRNGQPWRTIFPPGQEVERFPRAGWDRPKASDHCPVAITLDMT
;
A
#
# COMPACT_ATOMS: atom_id res chain seq x y z
N ALA A 1 2.31 -6.85 14.25
CA ALA A 1 3.41 -7.43 13.45
C ALA A 1 4.10 -8.65 14.10
N GLN A 2 4.69 -8.55 15.30
CA GLN A 2 5.47 -9.66 15.90
C GLN A 2 4.68 -10.97 16.04
N ALA A 3 3.41 -10.90 16.45
CA ALA A 3 2.54 -12.07 16.56
C ALA A 3 2.32 -12.78 15.21
N VAL A 4 2.11 -12.02 14.13
CA VAL A 4 1.94 -12.58 12.76
C VAL A 4 3.21 -13.30 12.32
N ARG A 5 4.38 -12.67 12.52
CA ARG A 5 5.67 -13.31 12.24
C ARG A 5 5.83 -14.62 13.00
N ARG A 6 5.51 -14.63 14.30
CA ARG A 6 5.57 -15.83 15.14
C ARG A 6 4.67 -16.95 14.62
N ILE A 7 3.43 -16.66 14.22
CA ILE A 7 2.50 -17.67 13.66
C ILE A 7 3.11 -18.36 12.42
N ILE A 8 3.74 -17.58 11.55
CA ILE A 8 4.36 -18.10 10.32
C ILE A 8 5.62 -18.93 10.66
N GLU A 9 6.47 -18.45 11.57
CA GLU A 9 7.65 -19.17 12.04
C GLU A 9 7.28 -20.49 12.75
N GLU A 10 6.24 -20.49 13.58
CA GLU A 10 5.73 -21.70 14.23
C GLU A 10 5.17 -22.72 13.22
N ARG A 11 4.53 -22.25 12.14
CA ARG A 11 3.97 -23.11 11.10
C ARG A 11 5.03 -23.75 10.21
N PHE A 12 6.03 -23.00 9.78
CA PHE A 12 6.98 -23.43 8.75
C PHE A 12 8.39 -23.74 9.28
N GLY A 13 8.66 -23.45 10.56
CA GLY A 13 9.99 -23.48 11.14
C GLY A 13 10.75 -22.19 10.87
N LYS A 14 11.36 -21.61 11.90
CA LYS A 14 12.05 -20.31 11.85
C LYS A 14 13.08 -20.22 10.72
N ASP A 15 13.83 -21.29 10.49
CA ASP A 15 14.92 -21.32 9.51
C ASP A 15 14.44 -21.53 8.06
N TYR A 16 13.18 -21.92 7.86
CA TYR A 16 12.63 -22.23 6.54
C TYR A 16 11.50 -21.29 6.12
N ALA A 17 10.90 -20.58 7.08
CA ALA A 17 9.70 -19.78 6.87
C ALA A 17 9.84 -18.79 5.71
N ALA A 18 10.96 -18.08 5.59
CA ALA A 18 11.17 -17.08 4.54
C ALA A 18 11.14 -17.67 3.11
N ASP A 19 11.53 -18.95 2.95
CA ASP A 19 11.64 -19.61 1.64
C ASP A 19 10.41 -20.48 1.31
N LYS A 20 9.43 -20.60 2.23
CA LYS A 20 8.12 -21.21 1.93
C LYS A 20 7.24 -20.23 1.17
N ARG A 21 6.18 -20.74 0.53
CA ARG A 21 5.20 -19.94 -0.22
C ARG A 21 4.07 -19.47 0.70
N TRP A 22 4.08 -18.21 1.11
CA TRP A 22 2.97 -17.57 1.85
C TRP A 22 2.90 -16.07 1.56
N ALA A 23 1.74 -15.49 1.87
CA ALA A 23 1.49 -14.06 1.80
C ALA A 23 0.73 -13.57 3.04
N ILE A 24 0.99 -12.32 3.44
CA ILE A 24 0.18 -11.58 4.41
C ILE A 24 -0.58 -10.50 3.64
N CYS A 25 -1.91 -10.53 3.69
CA CYS A 25 -2.77 -9.59 2.97
C CYS A 25 -3.67 -8.83 3.94
N GLY A 26 -3.76 -7.51 3.78
CA GLY A 26 -4.76 -6.70 4.48
C GLY A 26 -4.30 -5.29 4.83
N ASP A 27 -5.19 -4.57 5.51
CA ASP A 27 -4.93 -3.26 6.10
C ASP A 27 -4.05 -3.41 7.35
N MET A 28 -2.85 -2.81 7.32
CA MET A 28 -1.92 -2.81 8.45
C MET A 28 -2.13 -1.61 9.39
N ASN A 29 -2.96 -0.64 8.97
CA ASN A 29 -3.24 0.62 9.66
C ASN A 29 -1.98 1.41 10.04
N ASP A 30 -0.92 1.20 9.28
CA ASP A 30 0.43 1.70 9.50
C ASP A 30 1.15 1.74 8.14
N TYR A 31 2.06 2.68 7.95
CA TYR A 31 2.73 2.90 6.68
C TYR A 31 4.19 3.33 6.87
N ARG A 32 5.05 2.92 5.95
CA ARG A 32 6.47 3.32 5.90
C ARG A 32 6.72 4.60 5.11
N GLN A 33 5.76 4.99 4.28
CA GLN A 33 5.90 6.10 3.36
C GLN A 33 4.52 6.72 3.12
N ARG A 34 4.50 8.04 2.99
CA ARG A 34 3.31 8.79 2.59
C ARG A 34 3.67 9.86 1.57
N VAL A 35 2.69 10.25 0.78
CA VAL A 35 2.76 11.42 -0.09
C VAL A 35 2.01 12.55 0.61
N LYS A 36 2.74 13.56 1.11
CA LYS A 36 2.14 14.78 1.65
C LYS A 36 1.53 15.60 0.52
N VAL A 37 0.33 16.14 0.75
CA VAL A 37 -0.37 16.99 -0.22
C VAL A 37 -0.51 18.39 0.37
N ALA A 38 0.14 19.36 -0.26
CA ALA A 38 0.11 20.77 0.12
C ALA A 38 -0.52 21.64 -0.99
N GLY A 39 -0.84 22.89 -0.68
CA GLY A 39 -1.46 23.82 -1.63
C GLY A 39 -2.97 23.61 -1.78
N ASP A 40 -3.60 24.22 -2.77
CA ASP A 40 -5.04 24.17 -2.95
C ASP A 40 -5.44 24.22 -4.43
N ALA A 41 -6.74 24.34 -4.70
CA ALA A 41 -7.28 24.39 -6.05
C ALA A 41 -6.96 25.69 -6.80
N ILE A 42 -6.54 26.76 -6.11
CA ILE A 42 -6.23 28.07 -6.68
C ILE A 42 -4.73 28.13 -7.02
N ASP A 43 -3.87 27.80 -6.06
CA ASP A 43 -2.41 27.88 -6.19
C ASP A 43 -1.76 26.60 -6.71
N GLY A 44 -2.56 25.53 -6.85
CA GLY A 44 -2.13 24.21 -7.29
C GLY A 44 -1.63 23.33 -6.15
N TYR A 45 -1.74 22.01 -6.36
CA TYR A 45 -1.29 21.00 -5.41
C TYR A 45 0.18 20.65 -5.59
N ARG A 46 0.88 20.48 -4.47
CA ARG A 46 2.26 19.98 -4.41
C ARG A 46 2.30 18.65 -3.65
N PHE A 47 3.14 17.76 -4.12
CA PHE A 47 3.25 16.39 -3.61
C PHE A 47 4.69 16.10 -3.20
N GLU A 48 4.88 15.55 -2.00
CA GLU A 48 6.19 15.22 -1.44
C GLU A 48 6.14 13.82 -0.84
N VAL A 49 7.06 12.95 -1.27
CA VAL A 49 7.24 11.63 -0.66
C VAL A 49 8.00 11.81 0.65
N VAL A 50 7.46 11.25 1.73
CA VAL A 50 8.04 11.27 3.07
C VAL A 50 8.11 9.86 3.61
N ASP A 51 9.30 9.46 4.04
CA ASP A 51 9.54 8.20 4.72
C ASP A 51 9.30 8.33 6.22
N GLU A 52 8.62 7.34 6.79
CA GLU A 52 8.39 7.22 8.22
C GLU A 52 9.48 6.34 8.84
N ALA A 53 10.10 6.83 9.91
CA ALA A 53 11.23 6.15 10.55
C ALA A 53 10.84 4.81 11.20
N LEU A 54 9.60 4.68 11.66
CA LEU A 54 9.09 3.52 12.38
C LEU A 54 7.75 3.10 11.79
N SER A 55 7.65 1.82 11.44
CA SER A 55 6.40 1.18 11.05
C SER A 55 6.42 -0.29 11.43
N CYS A 56 5.24 -0.85 11.74
CA CYS A 56 5.08 -2.28 12.01
C CYS A 56 5.52 -3.14 10.82
N ILE A 57 5.54 -2.58 9.61
CA ILE A 57 6.06 -3.23 8.40
C ILE A 57 7.54 -3.56 8.54
N ASN A 58 8.34 -2.71 9.22
CA ASN A 58 9.76 -2.99 9.45
C ASN A 58 9.97 -4.32 10.19
N VAL A 59 9.07 -4.68 11.12
CA VAL A 59 9.15 -5.94 11.87
C VAL A 59 8.91 -7.15 10.95
N LEU A 60 8.00 -7.01 9.99
CA LEU A 60 7.65 -8.07 9.05
C LEU A 60 8.73 -8.23 7.97
N THR A 61 9.32 -7.14 7.47
CA THR A 61 10.35 -7.20 6.43
C THR A 61 11.77 -7.40 6.98
N ALA A 62 11.98 -7.25 8.29
CA ALA A 62 13.29 -7.39 8.93
C ALA A 62 13.95 -8.75 8.62
N GLY A 63 15.22 -8.68 8.20
CA GLY A 63 16.03 -9.85 7.91
C GLY A 63 15.63 -10.60 6.64
N GLY A 64 14.88 -9.96 5.73
CA GLY A 64 14.44 -10.60 4.48
C GLY A 64 13.39 -11.68 4.69
N PHE A 65 12.54 -11.54 5.72
CA PHE A 65 11.48 -12.50 6.03
C PHE A 65 10.34 -12.44 4.99
N CYS A 66 9.93 -11.23 4.62
CA CYS A 66 9.06 -10.97 3.46
C CYS A 66 9.39 -9.64 2.78
N GLU A 67 8.83 -9.47 1.59
CA GLU A 67 8.93 -8.28 0.76
C GLU A 67 7.57 -7.60 0.61
N ASN A 68 7.57 -6.26 0.67
CA ASN A 68 6.42 -5.46 0.26
C ASN A 68 6.45 -5.29 -1.27
N VAL A 69 5.69 -6.09 -2.00
CA VAL A 69 5.72 -6.06 -3.48
C VAL A 69 5.18 -4.76 -4.07
N VAL A 70 4.48 -3.94 -3.30
CA VAL A 70 4.06 -2.59 -3.73
C VAL A 70 5.26 -1.65 -3.88
N GLU A 71 6.40 -1.92 -3.20
CA GLU A 71 7.62 -1.12 -3.35
C GLU A 71 8.22 -1.20 -4.76
N ARG A 72 7.77 -2.16 -5.59
CA ARG A 72 8.09 -2.28 -7.02
C ARG A 72 7.46 -1.17 -7.88
N ARG A 73 6.43 -0.49 -7.37
CA ARG A 73 5.83 0.69 -8.02
C ARG A 73 6.63 1.95 -7.69
N PRO A 74 6.60 2.99 -8.54
CA PRO A 74 7.14 4.31 -8.19
C PRO A 74 6.54 4.83 -6.89
N GLU A 75 7.35 5.49 -6.06
CA GLU A 75 6.99 5.90 -4.69
C GLU A 75 5.68 6.68 -4.60
N MET A 76 5.54 7.67 -5.49
CA MET A 76 4.34 8.50 -5.64
C MET A 76 3.06 7.70 -5.95
N ASN A 77 3.18 6.45 -6.42
CA ASN A 77 2.11 5.59 -6.91
C ASN A 77 1.89 4.34 -6.03
N ARG A 78 2.38 4.33 -4.79
CA ARG A 78 2.23 3.21 -3.83
C ARG A 78 1.01 3.32 -2.92
N TRP A 79 0.34 4.47 -2.88
CA TRP A 79 -0.73 4.74 -1.93
C TRP A 79 -2.01 3.95 -2.25
N SER A 80 -2.68 3.50 -1.19
CA SER A 80 -3.99 2.83 -1.22
C SER A 80 -5.06 3.60 -0.45
N PHE A 81 -4.69 4.60 0.35
CA PHE A 81 -5.60 5.37 1.19
C PHE A 81 -5.34 6.87 1.08
N TYR A 82 -6.40 7.67 1.19
CA TYR A 82 -6.32 9.13 1.26
C TYR A 82 -6.82 9.65 2.60
N HIS A 83 -5.90 10.18 3.40
CA HIS A 83 -6.19 10.83 4.68
C HIS A 83 -6.40 12.33 4.51
N THR A 84 -7.42 12.87 5.16
CA THR A 84 -7.56 14.32 5.31
C THR A 84 -8.24 14.71 6.62
N ARG A 85 -7.73 15.77 7.25
CA ARG A 85 -8.38 16.51 8.35
C ARG A 85 -8.49 18.01 8.04
N GLY A 86 -8.71 18.32 6.76
CA GLY A 86 -8.71 19.70 6.24
C GLY A 86 -7.46 20.01 5.42
N PRO A 87 -7.32 21.24 4.90
CA PRO A 87 -6.23 21.60 3.98
C PRO A 87 -4.82 21.42 4.55
N GLU A 88 -4.67 21.64 5.86
CA GLU A 88 -3.37 21.57 6.56
C GLU A 88 -2.86 20.14 6.76
N GLU A 89 -3.75 19.14 6.72
CA GLU A 89 -3.40 17.75 6.96
C GLU A 89 -4.03 16.87 5.88
N ARG A 90 -3.27 16.66 4.80
CA ARG A 90 -3.61 15.74 3.70
C ARG A 90 -2.41 14.91 3.33
N HIS A 91 -2.62 13.61 3.21
CA HIS A 91 -1.62 12.73 2.65
C HIS A 91 -2.24 11.46 2.07
N LEU A 92 -1.52 10.87 1.13
CA LEU A 92 -1.82 9.57 0.57
C LEU A 92 -0.83 8.57 1.19
N CYS A 93 -1.29 7.41 1.64
CA CYS A 93 -0.41 6.39 2.22
C CYS A 93 -0.81 5.00 1.77
N GLN A 94 0.12 4.04 1.90
CA GLN A 94 -0.17 2.63 1.71
C GLN A 94 -0.64 2.06 3.04
N LEU A 95 -1.93 1.77 3.19
CA LEU A 95 -2.45 1.03 4.34
C LEU A 95 -2.66 -0.45 4.02
N ASP A 96 -2.92 -0.75 2.75
CA ASP A 96 -3.23 -2.08 2.27
C ASP A 96 -1.97 -2.75 1.71
N TYR A 97 -1.61 -3.90 2.28
CA TYR A 97 -0.38 -4.62 1.98
C TYR A 97 -0.68 -6.02 1.43
N ILE A 98 0.16 -6.41 0.47
CA ILE A 98 0.41 -7.81 0.13
C ILE A 98 1.90 -8.02 0.37
N LEU A 99 2.25 -8.68 1.48
CA LEU A 99 3.64 -9.02 1.81
C LEU A 99 3.89 -10.47 1.41
N LEU A 100 4.85 -10.70 0.52
CA LEU A 100 5.20 -12.04 0.07
C LEU A 100 6.42 -12.54 0.82
N SER A 101 6.40 -13.80 1.28
CA SER A 101 7.62 -14.51 1.69
C SER A 101 8.73 -14.31 0.66
N LYS A 102 10.00 -14.21 1.10
CA LYS A 102 11.15 -14.05 0.20
C LYS A 102 11.16 -15.06 -0.95
N GLY A 103 10.89 -16.33 -0.67
CA GLY A 103 10.84 -17.38 -1.71
C GLY A 103 9.79 -17.12 -2.79
N LEU A 104 8.56 -16.78 -2.38
CA LEU A 104 7.47 -16.46 -3.32
C LEU A 104 7.70 -15.14 -4.07
N ALA A 105 8.30 -14.15 -3.41
CA ALA A 105 8.63 -12.86 -4.03
C ALA A 105 9.70 -13.03 -5.12
N ALA A 106 10.70 -13.87 -4.86
CA ALA A 106 11.78 -14.18 -5.79
C ALA A 106 11.28 -14.94 -7.04
N SER A 107 10.39 -15.92 -6.87
CA SER A 107 9.79 -16.62 -8.03
C SER A 107 8.86 -15.73 -8.86
N ASN A 108 8.43 -14.60 -8.30
CA ASN A 108 7.55 -13.62 -8.92
C ASN A 108 8.21 -12.24 -9.02
N ALA A 109 9.52 -12.18 -9.30
CA ALA A 109 10.30 -10.94 -9.19
C ALA A 109 9.79 -9.79 -10.08
N THR A 110 9.20 -10.10 -11.23
CA THR A 110 8.68 -9.10 -12.18
C THR A 110 7.21 -8.77 -11.99
N ALA A 111 6.50 -9.45 -11.08
CA ALA A 111 5.09 -9.19 -10.84
C ALA A 111 4.93 -7.85 -10.09
N VAL A 112 4.23 -6.90 -10.70
CA VAL A 112 3.94 -5.58 -10.12
C VAL A 112 2.47 -5.54 -9.73
N PRO A 113 2.12 -5.26 -8.45
CA PRO A 113 0.72 -5.16 -8.04
C PRO A 113 0.03 -3.97 -8.71
N ASP A 114 -1.26 -4.10 -8.99
CA ASP A 114 -2.17 -3.00 -9.31
C ASP A 114 -2.83 -2.42 -8.06
N ILE A 115 -3.16 -1.12 -8.11
CA ILE A 115 -3.92 -0.43 -7.08
C ILE A 115 -5.14 0.22 -7.73
N ILE A 116 -6.34 -0.26 -7.37
CA ILE A 116 -7.59 0.12 -8.04
C ILE A 116 -8.20 1.33 -7.34
N ARG A 117 -8.10 2.51 -7.95
CA ARG A 117 -8.48 3.79 -7.33
C ARG A 117 -9.84 4.32 -7.76
N ASN A 118 -10.50 3.64 -8.70
CA ASN A 118 -11.77 4.08 -9.31
C ASN A 118 -12.91 4.25 -8.27
N GLY A 119 -12.79 3.61 -7.11
CA GLY A 119 -13.75 3.72 -6.00
C GLY A 119 -13.60 4.98 -5.13
N GLN A 120 -12.54 5.77 -5.32
CA GLN A 120 -12.25 6.96 -4.53
C GLN A 120 -13.25 8.10 -4.82
N PRO A 121 -13.62 8.91 -3.81
CA PRO A 121 -14.47 10.07 -4.01
C PRO A 121 -13.79 11.19 -4.81
N TRP A 122 -14.55 12.20 -5.24
CA TRP A 122 -13.99 13.34 -5.99
C TRP A 122 -13.09 14.25 -5.16
N ARG A 123 -13.27 14.30 -3.83
CA ARG A 123 -12.37 15.05 -2.93
C ARG A 123 -10.96 14.48 -2.81
N THR A 124 -10.72 13.26 -3.30
CA THR A 124 -9.39 12.66 -3.26
C THR A 124 -8.51 13.40 -4.26
N ILE A 125 -7.40 13.93 -3.77
CA ILE A 125 -6.44 14.70 -4.56
C ILE A 125 -5.38 13.73 -5.07
N PHE A 126 -5.38 13.50 -6.38
CA PHE A 126 -4.45 12.59 -7.02
C PHE A 126 -3.17 13.33 -7.40
N PRO A 127 -1.98 12.68 -7.26
CA PRO A 127 -0.78 13.17 -7.91
C PRO A 127 -0.99 13.20 -9.43
N PRO A 128 -0.37 14.14 -10.16
CA PRO A 128 -0.54 14.25 -11.61
C PRO A 128 -0.25 12.96 -12.35
N GLY A 129 -1.09 12.61 -13.32
CA GLY A 129 -0.94 11.41 -14.15
C GLY A 129 -1.42 10.11 -13.49
N GLN A 130 -2.06 10.19 -12.32
CA GLN A 130 -2.67 9.04 -11.63
C GLN A 130 -4.20 9.05 -11.66
N GLU A 131 -4.80 10.01 -12.37
CA GLU A 131 -6.24 10.16 -12.48
C GLU A 131 -6.90 8.89 -13.05
N VAL A 132 -8.10 8.59 -12.57
CA VAL A 132 -8.86 7.41 -12.97
C VAL A 132 -10.29 7.80 -13.33
N GLU A 133 -10.89 7.04 -14.24
CA GLU A 133 -12.33 7.07 -14.43
C GLU A 133 -13.02 6.46 -13.20
N ARG A 134 -13.65 7.30 -12.38
CA ARG A 134 -14.32 6.84 -11.16
C ARG A 134 -15.53 5.97 -11.50
N PHE A 135 -15.84 5.00 -10.64
CA PHE A 135 -17.04 4.20 -10.78
C PHE A 135 -18.29 5.10 -10.80
N PRO A 136 -19.36 4.70 -11.51
CA PRO A 136 -20.58 5.50 -11.60
C PRO A 136 -21.14 5.88 -10.23
N ARG A 137 -21.64 7.12 -10.12
CA ARG A 137 -22.25 7.71 -8.92
C ARG A 137 -21.27 8.04 -7.79
N ALA A 138 -19.95 7.99 -8.00
CA ALA A 138 -19.00 8.52 -7.02
C ALA A 138 -19.32 9.98 -6.68
N GLY A 139 -19.53 10.27 -5.40
CA GLY A 139 -19.87 11.60 -4.89
C GLY A 139 -18.63 12.40 -4.49
N TRP A 140 -18.87 13.64 -4.03
CA TRP A 140 -17.78 14.51 -3.57
C TRP A 140 -16.99 13.91 -2.41
N ASP A 141 -17.68 13.44 -1.36
CA ASP A 141 -17.13 12.58 -0.31
C ASP A 141 -17.88 11.24 -0.23
N ARG A 142 -19.22 11.29 -0.28
CA ARG A 142 -20.10 10.14 -0.34
C ARG A 142 -21.15 10.32 -1.46
N PRO A 143 -21.63 9.24 -2.09
CA PRO A 143 -21.20 7.86 -1.88
C PRO A 143 -19.80 7.60 -2.48
N LYS A 144 -19.06 6.69 -1.88
CA LYS A 144 -17.77 6.16 -2.37
C LYS A 144 -17.76 4.66 -2.16
N ALA A 145 -16.98 3.93 -2.95
CA ALA A 145 -16.89 2.48 -2.75
C ALA A 145 -16.16 2.14 -1.44
N SER A 146 -15.05 2.85 -1.19
CA SER A 146 -14.28 2.81 0.04
C SER A 146 -13.36 4.05 0.09
N ASP A 147 -12.86 4.37 1.27
CA ASP A 147 -11.70 5.25 1.47
C ASP A 147 -10.36 4.53 1.21
N HIS A 148 -10.37 3.20 1.17
CA HIS A 148 -9.25 2.36 0.73
C HIS A 148 -9.34 2.00 -0.77
N CYS A 149 -8.21 1.60 -1.33
CA CYS A 149 -8.06 1.11 -2.70
C CYS A 149 -7.57 -0.33 -2.67
N PRO A 150 -8.26 -1.28 -3.32
CA PRO A 150 -7.79 -2.66 -3.42
C PRO A 150 -6.40 -2.74 -4.06
N VAL A 151 -5.52 -3.53 -3.45
CA VAL A 151 -4.23 -3.94 -4.02
C VAL A 151 -4.38 -5.35 -4.57
N ALA A 152 -4.01 -5.56 -5.83
CA ALA A 152 -4.17 -6.84 -6.52
C ALA A 152 -2.87 -7.24 -7.20
N ILE A 153 -2.51 -8.52 -7.16
CA ILE A 153 -1.35 -9.07 -7.86
C ILE A 153 -1.65 -10.49 -8.31
N THR A 154 -1.22 -10.84 -9.51
CA THR A 154 -1.21 -12.23 -10.00
C THR A 154 0.16 -12.83 -9.73
N LEU A 155 0.19 -14.04 -9.16
CA LEU A 155 1.40 -14.75 -8.82
C LEU A 155 1.40 -16.13 -9.49
N ASP A 156 2.55 -16.51 -10.01
CA ASP A 156 2.87 -17.88 -10.37
C ASP A 156 3.17 -18.69 -9.10
N MET A 157 2.51 -19.84 -9.02
CA MET A 157 2.58 -20.78 -7.91
C MET A 157 3.26 -22.10 -8.29
N THR A 158 3.76 -22.20 -9.52
CA THR A 158 4.49 -23.39 -10.01
C THR A 158 5.87 -23.50 -9.37
#